data_AF-A0A9Q3UZ30-F1
#
_entry.id   AF-A0A9Q3UZ30-F1
#
_cell.length_a   1.000
_cell.length_b   1.000
_cell.length_c   1.000
_cell.angle_alpha   90.00
_cell.angle_beta   90.00
_cell.angle_gamma   90.00
#
_symmetry.space_group_name_H-M   'P 1'
#
loop_
_entity.id
_entity.type
_entity.pdbx_description
1 polymer ?
#
loop_
_entity_poly.entity_id
_entity_poly.type
_entity_poly.pdbx_seq_one_letter_code
_entity_poly.pdbx_strand_id
1 'polypeptide(L)'
;MEQNLTKLHSKLEKYMKENIISSDLQKKFLFQFLKLQKFMQDSSIEFYSENVGMKYLKFRELPGNSRMTENCAFRFDSRYVDLLNGMLQEKWIIKKGKKDYNEILPTQIGPPLFDFLNRYADERRLSNKTRRNYYIALEKFCNRVEEKSLFSLSQISSETILAFISSLETGKDHAAIILRALLQDLYNQKLITYHMSHILDGVKVRGTVKLSSHYSLEEVRCIESSVDRKYATGKRDYAMILLATRLGLRSSDIRFLQFSNIDWDKNLIVLIQFKTKNKIELPLLTDVGEAIIDYIKNGRAKSDSKYIFLRSKSPYLPMTEGGLHVLISKYFQKANIDDSKRKLGPHSLRHSLATNLLNNGTALPIIADTLGHQSSETTMLYLHISVPTLLKCTLDVPSVSIDFYSQKGKGLSWIR
;
A
#
# COMPACT_ATOMS: atom_id res chain seq x y z
N MET A 1 -23.85 -29.95 0.41
CA MET A 1 -23.65 -30.32 1.83
C MET A 1 -24.13 -29.16 2.68
N GLU A 2 -25.04 -29.42 3.60
CA GLU A 2 -25.63 -28.39 4.47
C GLU A 2 -25.39 -28.79 5.93
N GLN A 3 -25.04 -27.83 6.78
CA GLN A 3 -24.84 -28.08 8.21
C GLN A 3 -25.37 -26.92 9.05
N ASN A 4 -25.71 -27.21 10.30
CA ASN A 4 -26.06 -26.18 11.27
C ASN A 4 -24.85 -25.25 11.52
N LEU A 5 -25.06 -23.93 11.36
CA LEU A 5 -24.00 -22.93 11.51
C LEU A 5 -23.37 -22.96 12.91
N THR A 6 -24.18 -23.15 13.95
CA THR A 6 -23.71 -23.21 15.35
C THR A 6 -22.81 -24.42 15.57
N LYS A 7 -23.13 -25.56 14.93
CA LYS A 7 -22.29 -26.77 14.97
C LYS A 7 -20.95 -26.56 14.27
N LEU A 8 -20.95 -25.90 13.10
CA LEU A 8 -19.73 -25.51 12.38
C LEU A 8 -18.86 -24.56 13.22
N HIS A 9 -19.47 -23.53 13.82
CA HIS A 9 -18.74 -22.59 14.66
C HIS A 9 -18.18 -23.23 15.93
N SER A 10 -18.93 -24.12 16.58
CA SER A 10 -18.46 -24.86 17.76
C SER A 10 -17.26 -25.75 17.42
N LYS A 11 -17.26 -26.41 16.25
CA LYS A 11 -16.11 -27.18 15.74
C LYS A 11 -14.89 -26.28 15.51
N LEU A 12 -15.11 -25.06 15.00
CA LEU A 12 -14.07 -24.06 14.82
C LEU A 12 -13.49 -23.58 16.16
N GLU A 13 -14.34 -23.28 17.15
CA GLU A 13 -13.91 -22.85 18.49
C GLU A 13 -13.09 -23.93 19.19
N LYS A 14 -13.51 -25.20 19.12
CA LYS A 14 -12.75 -26.33 19.66
C LYS A 14 -11.34 -26.40 19.06
N TYR A 15 -11.25 -26.34 17.74
CA TYR A 15 -9.95 -26.33 17.05
C TYR A 15 -9.09 -25.11 17.43
N MET A 16 -9.69 -23.92 17.56
CA MET A 16 -8.96 -22.71 17.95
C MET A 16 -8.35 -22.83 19.35
N LYS A 17 -9.05 -23.48 20.28
CA LYS A 17 -8.54 -23.78 21.63
C LYS A 17 -7.41 -24.80 21.59
N GLU A 18 -7.59 -25.90 20.87
CA GLU A 18 -6.58 -26.96 20.72
C GLU A 18 -5.27 -26.46 20.06
N ASN A 19 -5.38 -25.46 19.17
CA ASN A 19 -4.24 -24.92 18.42
C ASN A 19 -3.62 -23.65 19.01
N ILE A 20 -3.99 -23.27 20.24
CA ILE A 20 -3.47 -22.08 20.96
C ILE A 20 -3.60 -20.81 20.10
N ILE A 21 -4.75 -20.64 19.45
CA ILE A 21 -5.01 -19.47 18.61
C ILE A 21 -5.32 -18.25 19.49
N SER A 22 -4.75 -17.09 19.18
CA SER A 22 -4.87 -15.85 19.98
C SER A 22 -6.33 -15.50 20.29
N SER A 23 -6.61 -15.08 21.53
CA SER A 23 -7.94 -14.65 22.00
C SER A 23 -8.56 -13.52 21.17
N ASP A 24 -7.73 -12.61 20.65
CA ASP A 24 -8.17 -11.54 19.74
C ASP A 24 -8.72 -12.08 18.41
N LEU A 25 -8.14 -13.16 17.87
CA LEU A 25 -8.62 -13.79 16.64
C LEU A 25 -9.90 -14.58 16.88
N GLN A 26 -10.01 -15.26 18.03
CA GLN A 26 -11.23 -15.94 18.46
C GLN A 26 -12.41 -14.95 18.55
N LYS A 27 -12.21 -13.81 19.23
CA LYS A 27 -13.24 -12.73 19.31
C LYS A 27 -13.67 -12.21 17.94
N LYS A 28 -12.72 -12.07 17.00
CA LYS A 28 -13.05 -11.64 15.64
C LYS A 28 -13.91 -12.66 14.90
N PHE A 29 -13.59 -13.96 15.02
CA PHE A 29 -14.41 -15.01 14.41
C PHE A 29 -15.79 -15.12 15.05
N LEU A 30 -15.90 -14.96 16.37
CA LEU A 30 -17.19 -14.88 17.06
C LEU A 30 -18.04 -13.71 16.52
N PHE A 31 -17.43 -12.54 16.30
CA PHE A 31 -18.14 -11.40 15.72
C PHE A 31 -18.66 -11.69 14.31
N GLN A 32 -17.93 -12.44 13.49
CA GLN A 32 -18.40 -12.83 12.15
C GLN A 32 -19.50 -13.89 12.21
N PHE A 33 -19.39 -14.84 13.14
CA PHE A 33 -20.46 -15.79 13.40
C PHE A 33 -21.78 -15.08 13.72
N LEU A 34 -21.77 -14.14 14.67
CA LEU A 34 -22.97 -13.40 15.05
C LEU A 34 -23.59 -12.62 13.88
N LYS A 35 -22.77 -12.03 13.00
CA LYS A 35 -23.28 -11.35 11.80
C LYS A 35 -23.91 -12.29 10.79
N LEU A 36 -23.25 -13.41 10.50
CA LEU A 36 -23.76 -14.40 9.55
C LEU A 36 -25.02 -15.08 10.10
N GLN A 37 -25.05 -15.36 11.40
CA GLN A 37 -26.22 -15.89 12.08
C GLN A 37 -27.40 -14.91 11.99
N LYS A 38 -27.16 -13.62 12.25
CA LYS A 38 -28.19 -12.59 12.07
C LYS A 38 -28.71 -12.53 10.62
N PHE A 39 -27.81 -12.57 9.63
CA PHE A 39 -28.21 -12.61 8.22
C PHE A 39 -29.06 -13.84 7.87
N MET A 40 -28.70 -15.02 8.39
CA MET A 40 -29.48 -16.24 8.19
C MET A 40 -30.85 -16.16 8.85
N GLN A 41 -30.95 -15.56 10.05
CA GLN A 41 -32.23 -15.30 10.73
C GLN A 41 -33.10 -14.33 9.93
N ASP A 42 -32.54 -13.19 9.51
CA ASP A 42 -33.25 -12.18 8.73
C ASP A 42 -33.72 -12.71 7.36
N SER A 43 -33.05 -13.74 6.83
CA SER A 43 -33.37 -14.39 5.54
C SER A 43 -34.15 -15.71 5.69
N SER A 44 -34.58 -16.08 6.91
CA SER A 44 -35.27 -17.35 7.21
C SER A 44 -34.53 -18.61 6.72
N ILE A 45 -33.19 -18.64 6.87
CA ILE A 45 -32.33 -19.76 6.46
C ILE A 45 -31.92 -20.58 7.69
N GLU A 46 -32.28 -21.86 7.72
CA GLU A 46 -31.98 -22.75 8.86
C GLU A 46 -30.59 -23.41 8.78
N PHE A 47 -30.14 -23.79 7.58
CA PHE A 47 -28.88 -24.51 7.37
C PHE A 47 -27.87 -23.68 6.57
N TYR A 48 -26.60 -23.78 6.96
CA TYR A 48 -25.52 -23.16 6.23
C TYR A 48 -25.08 -24.05 5.06
N SER A 49 -24.98 -23.46 3.87
CA SER A 49 -24.40 -24.05 2.68
C SER A 49 -23.45 -23.05 2.00
N GLU A 50 -22.62 -23.53 1.08
CA GLU A 50 -21.70 -22.67 0.31
C GLU A 50 -22.43 -21.53 -0.41
N ASN A 51 -23.63 -21.80 -0.93
CA ASN A 51 -24.48 -20.78 -1.56
C ASN A 51 -24.96 -19.72 -0.56
N VAL A 52 -25.26 -20.09 0.68
CA VAL A 52 -25.62 -19.15 1.76
C VAL A 52 -24.42 -18.25 2.09
N GLY A 53 -23.22 -18.82 2.18
CA GLY A 53 -21.98 -18.07 2.33
C GLY A 53 -21.77 -17.04 1.23
N MET A 54 -21.98 -17.43 -0.04
CA MET A 54 -21.86 -16.53 -1.18
C MET A 54 -22.95 -15.44 -1.20
N LYS A 55 -24.20 -15.77 -0.83
CA LYS A 55 -25.27 -14.78 -0.66
C LYS A 55 -24.96 -13.78 0.45
N TYR A 56 -24.40 -14.24 1.57
CA TYR A 56 -23.94 -13.38 2.65
C TYR A 56 -22.83 -12.43 2.19
N LEU A 57 -21.84 -12.93 1.44
CA LEU A 57 -20.79 -12.06 0.91
C LEU A 57 -21.33 -11.01 -0.05
N LYS A 58 -22.26 -11.37 -0.95
CA LYS A 58 -22.94 -10.40 -1.83
C LYS A 58 -23.77 -9.38 -1.04
N PHE A 59 -24.45 -9.79 0.02
CA PHE A 59 -25.16 -8.88 0.92
C PHE A 59 -24.21 -7.90 1.64
N ARG A 60 -22.99 -8.35 1.95
CA ARG A 60 -21.95 -7.55 2.60
C ARG A 60 -21.12 -6.73 1.61
N GLU A 61 -21.22 -7.02 0.32
CA GLU A 61 -20.54 -6.32 -0.76
C GLU A 61 -21.20 -4.95 -0.94
N LEU A 62 -20.47 -3.88 -0.61
CA LEU A 62 -20.97 -2.52 -0.74
C LEU A 62 -20.84 -2.06 -2.21
N PRO A 63 -21.85 -1.36 -2.76
CA PRO A 63 -21.72 -0.73 -4.07
C PRO A 63 -20.69 0.41 -4.00
N GLY A 64 -19.54 0.21 -4.64
CA GLY A 64 -18.53 1.25 -4.89
C GLY A 64 -17.18 1.00 -4.22
N ASN A 65 -16.14 1.71 -4.71
CA ASN A 65 -14.73 1.70 -4.26
C ASN A 65 -14.57 2.19 -2.80
N SER A 66 -15.20 1.51 -1.85
CA SER A 66 -15.32 2.01 -0.49
C SER A 66 -14.04 1.80 0.32
N ARG A 67 -13.89 2.63 1.35
CA ARG A 67 -12.64 2.97 2.02
C ARG A 67 -11.90 1.73 2.56
N MET A 68 -10.56 1.79 2.64
CA MET A 68 -9.70 0.65 2.99
C MET A 68 -10.08 -0.10 4.29
N THR A 69 -10.69 0.59 5.26
CA THR A 69 -11.25 -0.01 6.48
C THR A 69 -12.42 -0.96 6.23
N GLU A 70 -13.30 -0.61 5.29
CA GLU A 70 -14.45 -1.41 4.88
C GLU A 70 -13.98 -2.63 4.09
N ASN A 71 -12.96 -2.46 3.23
CA ASN A 71 -12.25 -3.56 2.57
C ASN A 71 -11.58 -4.53 3.56
N CYS A 72 -11.06 -4.06 4.70
CA CYS A 72 -10.50 -4.94 5.73
C CYS A 72 -11.58 -5.76 6.44
N ALA A 73 -12.77 -5.19 6.69
CA ALA A 73 -13.89 -5.89 7.29
C ALA A 73 -14.45 -6.96 6.34
N PHE A 74 -14.66 -6.60 5.07
CA PHE A 74 -15.11 -7.53 4.02
C PHE A 74 -14.13 -8.69 3.82
N ARG A 75 -12.82 -8.42 3.78
CA ARG A 75 -11.80 -9.49 3.71
C ARG A 75 -11.88 -10.49 4.87
N PHE A 76 -12.27 -10.03 6.06
CA PHE A 76 -12.44 -10.92 7.21
C PHE A 76 -13.77 -11.68 7.15
N ASP A 77 -14.84 -11.07 6.60
CA ASP A 77 -16.10 -11.74 6.28
C ASP A 77 -15.84 -12.88 5.26
N SER A 78 -15.15 -12.58 4.15
CA SER A 78 -14.74 -13.56 3.12
C SER A 78 -13.88 -14.69 3.70
N ARG A 79 -12.83 -14.36 4.46
CA ARG A 79 -11.99 -15.38 5.10
C ARG A 79 -12.77 -16.32 6.02
N TYR A 80 -13.80 -15.81 6.71
CA TYR A 80 -14.65 -16.63 7.57
C TYR A 80 -15.56 -17.55 6.76
N VAL A 81 -16.15 -17.06 5.67
CA VAL A 81 -16.95 -17.88 4.74
C VAL A 81 -16.10 -18.96 4.07
N ASP A 82 -14.90 -18.62 3.57
CA ASP A 82 -13.97 -19.59 2.98
C ASP A 82 -13.61 -20.70 3.97
N LEU A 83 -13.44 -20.34 5.25
CA LEU A 83 -13.15 -21.29 6.31
C LEU A 83 -14.33 -22.25 6.54
N LEU A 84 -15.55 -21.73 6.65
CA LEU A 84 -16.76 -22.55 6.81
C LEU A 84 -16.98 -23.48 5.60
N ASN A 85 -16.76 -22.98 4.37
CA ASN A 85 -16.86 -23.78 3.15
C ASN A 85 -15.80 -24.89 3.13
N GLY A 86 -14.56 -24.57 3.50
CA GLY A 86 -13.52 -25.58 3.68
C GLY A 86 -13.88 -26.61 4.74
N MET A 87 -14.58 -26.21 5.82
CA MET A 87 -15.02 -27.11 6.88
C MET A 87 -16.12 -28.06 6.41
N LEU A 88 -17.04 -27.59 5.56
CA LEU A 88 -18.05 -28.41 4.90
C LEU A 88 -17.43 -29.45 3.97
N GLN A 89 -16.33 -29.10 3.29
CA GLN A 89 -15.63 -29.97 2.34
C GLN A 89 -14.51 -30.81 3.01
N GLU A 90 -14.38 -30.76 4.35
CA GLU A 90 -13.32 -31.42 5.12
C GLU A 90 -11.87 -31.09 4.70
N LYS A 91 -11.67 -29.97 3.99
CA LYS A 91 -10.37 -29.51 3.45
C LYS A 91 -9.86 -28.25 4.14
N TRP A 92 -10.40 -27.90 5.30
CA TRP A 92 -10.08 -26.64 5.96
C TRP A 92 -8.73 -26.65 6.69
N ILE A 93 -7.98 -25.57 6.52
CA ILE A 93 -6.75 -25.30 7.25
C ILE A 93 -6.81 -23.85 7.73
N ILE A 94 -6.78 -23.61 9.04
CA ILE A 94 -6.48 -22.28 9.55
C ILE A 94 -4.98 -22.05 9.31
N LYS A 95 -4.63 -21.34 8.23
CA LYS A 95 -3.25 -20.91 8.00
C LYS A 95 -2.78 -20.10 9.23
N LYS A 96 -1.89 -20.70 10.02
CA LYS A 96 -1.22 -20.06 11.15
C LYS A 96 -0.22 -19.04 10.59
N GLY A 97 -0.24 -17.82 11.14
CA GLY A 97 0.80 -16.83 10.90
C GLY A 97 0.71 -16.05 9.57
N LYS A 98 1.62 -15.07 9.46
CA LYS A 98 1.95 -14.47 8.16
C LYS A 98 2.66 -15.55 7.35
N LYS A 99 2.29 -15.70 6.08
CA LYS A 99 3.03 -16.53 5.13
C LYS A 99 4.52 -16.23 5.23
N ASP A 100 5.35 -17.27 5.35
CA ASP A 100 6.78 -17.11 5.25
C ASP A 100 7.14 -16.90 3.77
N TYR A 101 7.92 -15.85 3.52
CA TYR A 101 8.38 -15.50 2.18
C TYR A 101 9.83 -15.95 1.95
N ASN A 102 10.36 -16.77 2.86
CA ASN A 102 11.64 -17.45 2.77
C ASN A 102 11.49 -18.96 2.55
N GLU A 103 10.28 -19.46 2.39
CA GLU A 103 10.04 -20.85 2.01
C GLU A 103 10.30 -21.03 0.51
N ILE A 104 10.75 -22.23 0.13
CA ILE A 104 10.91 -22.58 -1.28
C ILE A 104 9.54 -22.59 -1.95
N LEU A 105 9.48 -22.08 -3.17
CA LEU A 105 8.26 -22.08 -3.97
C LEU A 105 7.84 -23.53 -4.27
N PRO A 106 6.58 -23.93 -3.99
CA PRO A 106 6.18 -25.35 -3.91
C PRO A 106 5.99 -26.05 -5.27
N THR A 107 6.40 -25.43 -6.38
CA THR A 107 6.24 -25.95 -7.74
C THR A 107 7.55 -26.54 -8.26
N GLN A 108 7.52 -27.33 -9.34
CA GLN A 108 8.75 -27.93 -9.90
C GLN A 108 9.78 -26.89 -10.35
N ILE A 109 9.34 -25.77 -10.94
CA ILE A 109 10.20 -24.64 -11.31
C ILE A 109 10.48 -23.70 -10.12
N GLY A 110 9.89 -23.96 -8.96
CA GLY A 110 9.94 -23.11 -7.78
C GLY A 110 11.33 -22.96 -7.16
N PRO A 111 12.07 -24.06 -6.88
CA PRO A 111 13.43 -23.99 -6.33
C PRO A 111 14.40 -23.10 -7.13
N PRO A 112 14.57 -23.27 -8.47
CA PRO A 112 15.50 -22.42 -9.21
C PRO A 112 15.08 -20.94 -9.25
N LEU A 113 13.78 -20.65 -9.21
CA LEU A 113 13.26 -19.28 -9.14
C LEU A 113 13.48 -18.64 -7.77
N PHE A 114 13.38 -19.43 -6.70
CA PHE A 114 13.67 -18.99 -5.34
C PHE A 114 15.17 -18.68 -5.17
N ASP A 115 16.04 -19.53 -5.70
CA ASP A 115 17.49 -19.31 -5.67
C ASP A 115 17.89 -18.06 -6.48
N PHE A 116 17.31 -17.88 -7.67
CA PHE A 116 17.45 -16.64 -8.44
C PHE A 116 17.02 -15.42 -7.62
N LEU A 117 15.85 -15.47 -6.98
CA LEU A 117 15.33 -14.34 -6.19
C LEU A 117 16.29 -13.96 -5.05
N ASN A 118 16.86 -14.94 -4.35
CA ASN A 118 17.80 -14.69 -3.26
C ASN A 118 19.10 -14.06 -3.78
N ARG A 119 19.72 -14.63 -4.82
CA ARG A 119 20.91 -14.03 -5.46
C ARG A 119 20.64 -12.60 -5.92
N TYR A 120 19.54 -12.39 -6.66
CA TYR A 120 19.16 -11.07 -7.16
C TYR A 120 18.88 -10.08 -6.03
N ALA A 121 18.29 -10.54 -4.92
CA ALA A 121 18.03 -9.71 -3.76
C ALA A 121 19.31 -9.27 -3.05
N ASP A 122 20.29 -10.17 -2.93
CA ASP A 122 21.55 -9.90 -2.25
C ASP A 122 22.45 -8.97 -3.08
N GLU A 123 22.61 -9.26 -4.38
CA GLU A 123 23.39 -8.42 -5.31
C GLU A 123 22.89 -6.97 -5.35
N ARG A 124 21.57 -6.78 -5.32
CA ARG A 124 20.91 -5.46 -5.37
C ARG A 124 20.62 -4.87 -4.00
N ARG A 125 20.94 -5.58 -2.90
CA ARG A 125 20.62 -5.20 -1.51
C ARG A 125 19.16 -4.79 -1.35
N LEU A 126 18.24 -5.59 -1.89
CA LEU A 126 16.81 -5.26 -1.93
C LEU A 126 16.22 -5.17 -0.52
N SER A 127 15.28 -4.23 -0.33
CA SER A 127 14.51 -4.19 0.91
C SER A 127 13.62 -5.44 1.05
N ASN A 128 13.38 -5.89 2.29
CA ASN A 128 12.48 -7.02 2.59
C ASN A 128 11.07 -6.85 1.95
N LYS A 129 10.58 -5.60 1.85
CA LYS A 129 9.29 -5.31 1.21
C LYS A 129 9.34 -5.57 -0.30
N THR A 130 10.40 -5.15 -0.96
CA THR A 130 10.61 -5.38 -2.40
C THR A 130 10.80 -6.87 -2.68
N ARG A 131 11.67 -7.55 -1.92
CA ARG A 131 11.91 -9.00 -2.03
C ARG A 131 10.60 -9.78 -1.87
N ARG A 132 9.79 -9.44 -0.87
CA ARG A 132 8.45 -10.03 -0.68
C ARG A 132 7.54 -9.82 -1.88
N ASN A 133 7.49 -8.62 -2.46
CA ASN A 133 6.64 -8.35 -3.61
C ASN A 133 7.09 -9.17 -4.84
N TYR A 134 8.40 -9.33 -5.02
CA TYR A 134 8.97 -10.17 -6.07
C TYR A 134 8.71 -11.66 -5.84
N TYR A 135 8.84 -12.15 -4.60
CA TYR A 135 8.43 -13.51 -4.22
C TYR A 135 6.98 -13.77 -4.61
N ILE A 136 6.06 -12.87 -4.23
CA ILE A 136 4.63 -13.04 -4.53
C ILE A 136 4.39 -13.06 -6.05
N ALA A 137 5.11 -12.24 -6.82
CA ALA A 137 5.00 -12.23 -8.27
C ALA A 137 5.52 -13.54 -8.89
N LEU A 138 6.68 -14.02 -8.46
CA LEU A 138 7.26 -15.28 -8.93
C LEU A 138 6.42 -16.48 -8.53
N GLU A 139 5.84 -16.48 -7.34
CA GLU A 139 4.92 -17.54 -6.90
C GLU A 139 3.67 -17.61 -7.76
N LYS A 140 3.04 -16.46 -8.05
CA LYS A 140 1.89 -16.42 -8.95
C LYS A 140 2.27 -16.89 -10.35
N PHE A 141 3.46 -16.55 -10.82
CA PHE A 141 3.98 -17.02 -12.10
C PHE A 141 4.17 -18.54 -12.10
N CYS A 142 4.80 -19.09 -11.06
CA CYS A 142 4.98 -20.53 -10.87
C CYS A 142 3.67 -21.31 -10.99
N ASN A 143 2.66 -20.90 -10.22
CA ASN A 143 1.36 -21.57 -10.21
C ASN A 143 0.72 -21.53 -11.61
N ARG A 144 0.85 -20.41 -12.33
CA ARG A 144 0.28 -20.24 -13.67
C ARG A 144 0.96 -21.09 -14.73
N VAL A 145 2.28 -21.28 -14.60
CA VAL A 145 3.08 -22.10 -15.52
C VAL A 145 2.77 -23.58 -15.28
N GLU A 146 2.60 -24.00 -14.03
CA GLU A 146 2.20 -25.36 -13.66
C GLU A 146 0.76 -25.70 -14.10
N GLU A 147 -0.19 -24.76 -14.01
CA GLU A 147 -1.54 -24.91 -14.59
C GLU A 147 -1.50 -25.23 -16.10
N LYS A 148 -0.49 -24.73 -16.81
CA LYS A 148 -0.25 -25.01 -18.24
C LYS A 148 0.60 -26.27 -18.47
N SER A 149 0.87 -27.07 -17.44
CA SER A 149 1.71 -28.28 -17.49
C SER A 149 3.13 -28.02 -18.01
N LEU A 150 3.66 -26.81 -17.75
CA LEU A 150 5.05 -26.46 -18.04
C LEU A 150 5.89 -26.74 -16.80
N PHE A 151 6.84 -27.67 -16.94
CA PHE A 151 7.62 -28.18 -15.81
C PHE A 151 9.10 -27.76 -15.85
N SER A 152 9.54 -27.16 -16.97
CA SER A 152 10.91 -26.67 -17.16
C SER A 152 10.97 -25.19 -17.50
N LEU A 153 11.99 -24.51 -16.97
CA LEU A 153 12.30 -23.11 -17.29
C LEU A 153 12.64 -22.89 -18.77
N SER A 154 13.13 -23.92 -19.46
CA SER A 154 13.45 -23.85 -20.90
C SER A 154 12.20 -23.79 -21.79
N GLN A 155 11.04 -24.20 -21.28
CA GLN A 155 9.77 -24.21 -22.02
C GLN A 155 9.00 -22.89 -21.91
N ILE A 156 9.55 -21.89 -21.21
CA ILE A 156 8.91 -20.59 -21.04
C ILE A 156 8.85 -19.87 -22.40
N SER A 157 7.63 -19.68 -22.91
CA SER A 157 7.37 -18.93 -24.14
C SER A 157 6.96 -17.47 -23.87
N SER A 158 7.14 -16.61 -24.88
CA SER A 158 6.67 -15.22 -24.88
C SER A 158 5.17 -15.11 -24.59
N GLU A 159 4.37 -16.01 -25.17
CA GLU A 159 2.93 -16.08 -24.97
C GLU A 159 2.56 -16.36 -23.51
N THR A 160 3.29 -17.26 -22.83
CA THR A 160 3.06 -17.58 -21.42
C THR A 160 3.30 -16.37 -20.51
N ILE A 161 4.38 -15.62 -20.78
CA ILE A 161 4.72 -14.40 -20.02
C ILE A 161 3.66 -13.32 -20.22
N LEU A 162 3.25 -13.05 -21.46
CA LEU A 162 2.24 -12.04 -21.78
C LEU A 162 0.86 -12.40 -21.22
N ALA A 163 0.47 -13.68 -21.29
CA ALA A 163 -0.76 -14.18 -20.71
C ALA A 163 -0.76 -14.03 -19.18
N PHE A 164 0.37 -14.30 -18.52
CA PHE A 164 0.51 -14.10 -17.08
C PHE A 164 0.37 -12.63 -16.69
N ILE A 165 1.14 -11.73 -17.32
CA ILE A 165 1.09 -10.29 -17.02
C ILE A 165 -0.31 -9.72 -17.27
N SER A 166 -0.97 -10.16 -18.34
CA SER A 166 -2.33 -9.72 -18.67
C SER A 166 -3.35 -10.17 -17.62
N SER A 167 -3.17 -11.34 -17.02
CA SER A 167 -4.05 -11.88 -15.98
C SER A 167 -3.90 -11.25 -14.60
N LEU A 168 -2.82 -10.51 -14.35
CA LEU A 168 -2.64 -9.84 -13.06
C LEU A 168 -3.50 -8.58 -12.99
N GLU A 169 -4.41 -8.46 -12.03
CA GLU A 169 -5.12 -7.19 -11.80
C GLU A 169 -4.23 -6.14 -11.12
N THR A 170 -3.37 -6.59 -10.21
CA THR A 170 -2.50 -5.74 -9.39
C THR A 170 -1.08 -6.28 -9.34
N GLY A 171 -0.10 -5.38 -9.18
CA GLY A 171 1.32 -5.76 -9.07
C GLY A 171 2.00 -6.09 -10.40
N LYS A 172 1.41 -5.72 -11.54
CA LYS A 172 2.02 -5.86 -12.88
C LYS A 172 3.43 -5.30 -12.93
N ASP A 173 3.64 -4.14 -12.32
CA ASP A 173 4.94 -3.45 -12.26
C ASP A 173 6.02 -4.31 -11.62
N HIS A 174 5.74 -4.87 -10.43
CA HIS A 174 6.70 -5.71 -9.72
C HIS A 174 6.95 -7.02 -10.47
N ALA A 175 5.89 -7.62 -11.04
CA ALA A 175 6.00 -8.81 -11.86
C ALA A 175 6.86 -8.57 -13.11
N ALA A 176 6.63 -7.47 -13.84
CA ALA A 176 7.39 -7.12 -15.02
C ALA A 176 8.88 -6.88 -14.69
N ILE A 177 9.17 -6.19 -13.59
CA ILE A 177 10.57 -5.94 -13.18
C ILE A 177 11.30 -7.25 -12.86
N ILE A 178 10.72 -8.11 -12.02
CA ILE A 178 11.40 -9.35 -11.62
C ILE A 178 11.47 -10.36 -12.76
N LEU A 179 10.42 -10.48 -13.59
CA LEU A 179 10.43 -11.40 -14.73
C LEU A 179 11.43 -10.96 -15.80
N ARG A 180 11.60 -9.65 -16.03
CA ARG A 180 12.64 -9.16 -16.91
C ARG A 180 14.04 -9.55 -16.43
N ALA A 181 14.31 -9.36 -15.14
CA ALA A 181 15.58 -9.75 -14.54
C ALA A 181 15.79 -11.27 -14.62
N LEU A 182 14.75 -12.06 -14.39
CA LEU A 182 14.77 -13.52 -14.54
C LEU A 182 15.09 -13.93 -15.97
N LEU A 183 14.40 -13.38 -16.97
CA LEU A 183 14.60 -13.73 -18.39
C LEU A 183 16.02 -13.37 -18.86
N GLN A 184 16.57 -12.26 -18.36
CA GLN A 184 17.97 -11.91 -18.59
C GLN A 184 18.92 -12.96 -17.98
N ASP A 185 18.68 -13.37 -16.73
CA ASP A 185 19.49 -14.36 -16.02
C ASP A 185 19.45 -15.74 -16.71
N LEU A 186 18.26 -16.19 -17.12
CA LEU A 186 18.07 -17.45 -17.85
C LEU A 186 18.77 -17.44 -19.21
N TYR A 187 18.74 -16.31 -19.92
CA TYR A 187 19.46 -16.15 -21.19
C TYR A 187 20.98 -16.19 -20.98
N ASN A 188 21.48 -15.49 -19.97
CA ASN A 188 22.90 -15.47 -19.63
C ASN A 188 23.41 -16.87 -19.23
N GLN A 189 22.58 -17.66 -18.55
CA GLN A 189 22.85 -19.07 -18.20
C GLN A 189 22.63 -20.04 -19.37
N LYS A 190 22.23 -19.55 -20.55
CA LYS A 190 21.94 -20.35 -21.75
C LYS A 190 20.84 -21.40 -21.56
N LEU A 191 19.92 -21.17 -20.61
CA LEU A 191 18.75 -22.02 -20.37
C LEU A 191 17.61 -21.75 -21.36
N ILE A 192 17.61 -20.55 -21.96
CA ILE A 192 16.72 -20.16 -23.05
C ILE A 192 17.54 -19.69 -24.25
N THR A 193 17.09 -20.03 -25.45
CA THR A 193 17.80 -19.74 -26.71
C THR A 193 17.73 -18.27 -27.12
N TYR A 194 16.63 -17.59 -26.80
CA TYR A 194 16.39 -16.21 -27.22
C TYR A 194 16.20 -15.30 -26.02
N HIS A 195 16.73 -14.08 -26.12
CA HIS A 195 16.55 -13.06 -25.10
C HIS A 195 15.15 -12.46 -25.19
N MET A 196 14.31 -12.75 -24.19
CA MET A 196 12.88 -12.40 -24.18
C MET A 196 12.55 -11.23 -23.24
N SER A 197 13.53 -10.61 -22.61
CA SER A 197 13.28 -9.60 -21.56
C SER A 197 12.57 -8.34 -22.10
N HIS A 198 12.78 -8.01 -23.38
CA HIS A 198 12.21 -6.85 -24.07
C HIS A 198 10.69 -6.89 -24.25
N ILE A 199 10.08 -8.08 -24.21
CA ILE A 199 8.62 -8.24 -24.30
C ILE A 199 7.91 -7.48 -23.17
N LEU A 200 8.60 -7.23 -22.06
CA LEU A 200 8.09 -6.51 -20.90
C LEU A 200 8.33 -5.00 -20.95
N ASP A 201 8.95 -4.45 -22.02
CA ASP A 201 9.17 -3.01 -22.19
C ASP A 201 7.87 -2.22 -22.36
N GLY A 202 6.90 -2.79 -23.06
CA GLY A 202 5.59 -2.17 -23.27
C GLY A 202 4.62 -2.30 -22.09
N VAL A 203 4.95 -3.11 -21.08
CA VAL A 203 4.12 -3.22 -19.87
C VAL A 203 4.30 -1.92 -19.09
N LYS A 204 3.35 -1.00 -19.23
CA LYS A 204 3.36 0.31 -18.55
C LYS A 204 3.52 0.10 -17.04
N VAL A 205 4.77 0.16 -16.57
CA VAL A 205 5.17 0.15 -15.15
C VAL A 205 4.68 1.41 -14.41
N ARG A 206 4.23 2.41 -15.18
CA ARG A 206 3.57 3.60 -14.68
C ARG A 206 2.36 3.81 -15.58
N GLY A 207 1.16 3.57 -15.05
CA GLY A 207 -0.07 4.06 -15.66
C GLY A 207 0.06 5.54 -15.95
N THR A 208 -0.74 6.04 -16.91
CA THR A 208 -0.90 7.47 -17.21
C THR A 208 -0.70 8.28 -15.94
N VAL A 209 0.22 9.25 -15.96
CA VAL A 209 0.59 10.09 -14.82
C VAL A 209 -0.70 10.72 -14.30
N LYS A 210 -1.38 10.07 -13.36
CA LYS A 210 -2.54 10.64 -12.69
C LYS A 210 -1.97 11.83 -11.93
N LEU A 211 -2.42 13.03 -12.32
CA LEU A 211 -2.16 14.26 -11.57
C LEU A 211 -2.33 13.93 -10.09
N SER A 212 -1.25 14.07 -9.33
CA SER A 212 -1.27 13.76 -7.92
C SER A 212 -2.23 14.75 -7.26
N SER A 213 -3.25 14.23 -6.61
CA SER A 213 -4.21 15.05 -5.88
C SER A 213 -3.54 15.64 -4.64
N HIS A 214 -3.70 16.94 -4.43
CA HIS A 214 -3.29 17.63 -3.21
C HIS A 214 -4.53 18.17 -2.47
N TYR A 215 -4.30 18.59 -1.23
CA TYR A 215 -5.27 19.22 -0.36
C TYR A 215 -4.80 20.63 -0.01
N SER A 216 -5.74 21.59 0.03
CA SER A 216 -5.43 22.97 0.41
C SER A 216 -5.04 23.08 1.89
N LEU A 217 -4.50 24.23 2.29
CA LEU A 217 -4.15 24.48 3.69
C LEU A 217 -5.39 24.42 4.60
N GLU A 218 -6.53 24.92 4.12
CA GLU A 218 -7.82 24.91 4.81
C GLU A 218 -8.32 23.47 5.00
N GLU A 219 -8.26 22.66 3.95
CA GLU A 219 -8.65 21.24 4.02
C GLU A 219 -7.75 20.47 4.99
N VAL A 220 -6.44 20.72 4.96
CA VAL A 220 -5.50 20.11 5.90
C VAL A 220 -5.82 20.52 7.35
N ARG A 221 -6.16 21.78 7.59
CA ARG A 221 -6.61 22.26 8.91
C ARG A 221 -7.90 21.58 9.37
N CYS A 222 -8.85 21.35 8.46
CA CYS A 222 -10.07 20.58 8.77
C CYS A 222 -9.75 19.14 9.17
N ILE A 223 -8.76 18.50 8.53
CA ILE A 223 -8.29 17.16 8.92
C ILE A 223 -7.69 17.19 10.32
N GLU A 224 -6.80 18.15 10.60
CA GLU A 224 -6.17 18.32 11.91
C GLU A 224 -7.20 18.57 13.02
N SER A 225 -8.22 19.41 12.77
CA SER A 225 -9.26 19.75 13.74
C SER A 225 -10.27 18.63 13.98
N SER A 226 -10.42 17.70 13.03
CA SER A 226 -11.30 16.53 13.16
C SER A 226 -10.83 15.50 14.22
N VAL A 227 -9.62 15.69 14.75
CA VAL A 227 -9.01 14.77 15.71
C VAL A 227 -9.50 15.05 17.13
N ASP A 228 -10.36 14.17 17.64
CA ASP A 228 -10.74 14.18 19.05
C ASP A 228 -9.56 13.73 19.94
N ARG A 229 -9.02 14.66 20.73
CA ARG A 229 -7.86 14.47 21.62
C ARG A 229 -8.24 14.06 23.05
N LYS A 230 -9.52 13.82 23.34
CA LYS A 230 -9.98 13.39 24.69
C LYS A 230 -9.38 12.05 25.11
N TYR A 231 -9.16 11.15 24.16
CA TYR A 231 -8.65 9.81 24.41
C TYR A 231 -7.17 9.67 24.03
N ALA A 232 -6.48 8.75 24.71
CA ALA A 232 -5.08 8.41 24.44
C ALA A 232 -4.76 8.15 22.96
N THR A 233 -5.65 7.45 22.24
CA THR A 233 -5.48 7.21 20.81
C THR A 233 -5.58 8.48 19.98
N GLY A 234 -6.47 9.40 20.35
CA GLY A 234 -6.64 10.68 19.68
C GLY A 234 -5.40 11.56 19.77
N LYS A 235 -4.80 11.66 20.96
CA LYS A 235 -3.55 12.40 21.20
C LYS A 235 -2.41 11.87 20.33
N ARG A 236 -2.25 10.54 20.30
CA ARG A 236 -1.29 9.88 19.42
C ARG A 236 -1.54 10.24 17.96
N ASP A 237 -2.78 10.05 17.52
CA ASP A 237 -3.16 10.20 16.13
C ASP A 237 -2.96 11.65 15.65
N TYR A 238 -3.27 12.63 16.50
CA TYR A 238 -3.04 14.05 16.26
C TYR A 238 -1.55 14.37 16.03
N ALA A 239 -0.68 13.94 16.95
CA ALA A 239 0.76 14.14 16.82
C ALA A 239 1.33 13.48 15.55
N MET A 240 0.86 12.28 15.20
CA MET A 240 1.28 11.61 13.97
C MET A 240 0.81 12.33 12.70
N ILE A 241 -0.39 12.94 12.73
CA ILE A 241 -0.92 13.75 11.62
C ILE A 241 -0.09 15.02 11.47
N LEU A 242 0.21 15.75 12.56
CA LEU A 242 1.03 16.97 12.50
C LEU A 242 2.43 16.71 11.92
N LEU A 243 3.08 15.60 12.30
CA LEU A 243 4.35 15.21 11.70
C LEU A 243 4.25 14.97 10.18
N ALA A 244 3.10 14.52 9.69
CA ALA A 244 2.86 14.31 8.27
C ALA A 244 2.47 15.60 7.54
N THR A 245 1.69 16.48 8.15
CA THR A 245 1.17 17.71 7.53
C THR A 245 2.14 18.88 7.62
N ARG A 246 2.82 19.05 8.75
CA ARG A 246 3.72 20.18 9.03
C ARG A 246 5.15 19.93 8.59
N LEU A 247 5.66 18.72 8.84
CA LEU A 247 7.04 18.34 8.52
C LEU A 247 7.15 17.42 7.30
N GLY A 248 6.02 16.97 6.75
CA GLY A 248 6.01 16.12 5.56
C GLY A 248 6.66 14.76 5.75
N LEU A 249 6.87 14.28 6.99
CA LEU A 249 7.62 13.04 7.24
C LEU A 249 6.94 11.82 6.59
N ARG A 250 7.76 10.87 6.11
CA ARG A 250 7.20 9.64 5.53
C ARG A 250 6.58 8.79 6.63
N SER A 251 5.57 8.01 6.24
CA SER A 251 4.87 7.12 7.17
C SER A 251 5.81 6.18 7.92
N SER A 252 6.89 5.71 7.29
CA SER A 252 7.93 4.89 7.94
C SER A 252 8.66 5.65 9.03
N ASP A 253 9.03 6.89 8.76
CA ASP A 253 9.87 7.72 9.64
C ASP A 253 9.06 8.15 10.86
N ILE A 254 7.79 8.53 10.66
CA ILE A 254 6.85 8.83 11.76
C ILE A 254 6.69 7.63 12.70
N ARG A 255 6.43 6.43 12.17
CA ARG A 255 6.15 5.25 13.01
C ARG A 255 7.38 4.71 13.74
N PHE A 256 8.57 4.99 13.24
CA PHE A 256 9.83 4.59 13.84
C PHE A 256 10.58 5.74 14.51
N LEU A 257 9.92 6.87 14.75
CA LEU A 257 10.48 7.99 15.50
C LEU A 257 10.80 7.54 16.93
N GLN A 258 12.03 7.76 17.36
CA GLN A 258 12.53 7.39 18.69
C GLN A 258 12.70 8.63 19.56
N PHE A 259 12.71 8.45 20.88
CA PHE A 259 12.99 9.56 21.81
C PHE A 259 14.34 10.22 21.54
N SER A 260 15.36 9.43 21.19
CA SER A 260 16.70 9.93 20.85
C SER A 260 16.76 10.72 19.53
N ASN A 261 15.68 10.75 18.75
CA ASN A 261 15.61 11.58 17.54
C ASN A 261 15.17 13.01 17.84
N ILE A 262 14.73 13.33 19.05
CA ILE A 262 14.28 14.66 19.43
C ILE A 262 15.32 15.29 20.34
N ASP A 263 15.94 16.37 19.86
CA ASP A 263 16.78 17.26 20.64
C ASP A 263 15.89 18.42 21.12
N TRP A 264 15.44 18.32 22.38
CA TRP A 264 14.55 19.31 22.98
C TRP A 264 15.25 20.65 23.24
N ASP A 265 16.55 20.63 23.54
CA ASP A 265 17.32 21.85 23.83
C ASP A 265 17.54 22.69 22.57
N LYS A 266 17.78 22.02 21.43
CA LYS A 266 17.97 22.68 20.13
C LYS A 266 16.68 22.84 19.33
N ASN A 267 15.55 22.31 19.81
CA ASN A 267 14.30 22.23 19.07
C ASN A 267 14.48 21.58 17.68
N LEU A 268 15.15 20.43 17.64
CA LEU A 268 15.41 19.69 16.39
C LEU A 268 14.88 18.26 16.44
N ILE A 269 14.42 17.78 15.29
CA ILE A 269 14.20 16.38 15.01
C ILE A 269 15.30 15.91 14.06
N VAL A 270 16.16 15.01 14.55
CA VAL A 270 17.28 14.44 13.80
C VAL A 270 17.06 12.95 13.60
N LEU A 271 16.89 12.52 12.34
CA LEU A 271 16.66 11.12 12.03
C LEU A 271 17.33 10.67 10.73
N ILE A 272 17.62 9.37 10.66
CA ILE A 272 18.03 8.70 9.43
C ILE A 272 16.76 8.14 8.79
N GLN A 273 16.40 8.65 7.61
CA GLN A 273 15.19 8.25 6.89
C GLN A 273 15.20 6.75 6.58
N PHE A 274 14.07 6.09 6.82
CA PHE A 274 14.00 4.63 6.76
C PHE A 274 14.25 4.07 5.36
N LYS A 275 13.72 4.75 4.32
CA LYS A 275 13.78 4.30 2.92
C LYS A 275 15.09 4.71 2.23
N THR A 276 15.47 5.98 2.34
CA THR A 276 16.61 6.58 1.61
C THR A 276 17.93 6.46 2.38
N LYS A 277 17.88 6.17 3.69
CA LYS A 277 19.03 6.14 4.60
C LYS A 277 19.77 7.47 4.75
N ASN A 278 19.16 8.57 4.30
CA ASN A 278 19.71 9.92 4.49
C ASN A 278 19.45 10.42 5.90
N LYS A 279 20.46 11.08 6.48
CA LYS A 279 20.27 11.91 7.66
C LYS A 279 19.49 13.17 7.26
N ILE A 280 18.44 13.48 8.01
CA ILE A 280 17.69 14.74 7.90
C ILE A 280 17.64 15.41 9.27
N GLU A 281 17.63 16.74 9.24
CA GLU A 281 17.47 17.59 10.41
C GLU A 281 16.30 18.53 10.12
N LEU A 282 15.28 18.49 10.98
CA LEU A 282 14.06 19.27 10.82
C LEU A 282 13.80 20.08 12.09
N PRO A 283 13.23 21.28 11.99
CA PRO A 283 12.81 22.03 13.18
C PRO A 283 11.69 21.28 13.91
N LEU A 284 11.80 21.20 15.24
CA LEU A 284 10.70 20.81 16.10
C LEU A 284 9.78 22.02 16.28
N LEU A 285 8.75 22.11 15.45
CA LEU A 285 7.73 23.15 15.57
C LEU A 285 7.01 23.04 16.92
N THR A 286 6.62 24.17 17.51
CA THR A 286 6.00 24.23 18.83
C THR A 286 4.74 23.37 18.92
N ASP A 287 3.85 23.47 17.93
CA ASP A 287 2.61 22.69 17.86
C ASP A 287 2.86 21.17 17.76
N VAL A 288 3.87 20.77 16.99
CA VAL A 288 4.32 19.37 16.88
C VAL A 288 4.89 18.89 18.22
N GLY A 289 5.77 19.67 18.84
CA GLY A 289 6.40 19.35 20.12
C GLY A 289 5.38 19.19 21.24
N GLU A 290 4.45 20.14 21.37
CA GLU A 290 3.35 20.09 22.34
C GLU A 290 2.47 18.85 22.14
N ALA A 291 2.10 18.52 20.90
CA ALA A 291 1.31 17.34 20.60
C ALA A 291 2.04 16.04 20.97
N ILE A 292 3.35 15.96 20.72
CA ILE A 292 4.18 14.83 21.12
C ILE A 292 4.24 14.72 22.65
N ILE A 293 4.47 15.83 23.36
CA ILE A 293 4.51 15.87 24.82
C ILE A 293 3.16 15.43 25.42
N ASP A 294 2.04 15.95 24.92
CA ASP A 294 0.71 15.59 25.42
C ASP A 294 0.44 14.09 25.22
N TYR A 295 0.82 13.53 24.07
CA TYR A 295 0.73 12.09 23.89
C TYR A 295 1.63 11.32 24.86
N ILE A 296 2.90 11.69 25.01
CA ILE A 296 3.85 10.98 25.89
C ILE A 296 3.37 10.99 27.34
N LYS A 297 2.95 12.16 27.85
CA LYS A 297 2.53 12.32 29.25
C LYS A 297 1.16 11.74 29.53
N ASN A 298 0.20 11.93 28.62
CA ASN A 298 -1.22 11.71 28.91
C ASN A 298 -1.90 10.62 28.06
N GLY A 299 -1.18 9.94 27.17
CA GLY A 299 -1.78 8.91 26.30
C GLY A 299 -0.91 7.69 26.00
N ARG A 300 0.42 7.80 26.09
CA ARG A 300 1.33 6.70 25.80
C ARG A 300 1.31 5.68 26.94
N ALA A 301 1.08 4.42 26.61
CA ALA A 301 1.18 3.34 27.58
C ALA A 301 2.63 3.20 28.09
N LYS A 302 2.80 2.84 29.36
CA LYS A 302 4.11 2.53 29.95
C LYS A 302 4.71 1.33 29.22
N SER A 303 5.90 1.50 28.65
CA SER A 303 6.60 0.50 27.85
C SER A 303 8.06 0.92 27.67
N ASP A 304 8.97 -0.06 27.72
CA ASP A 304 10.42 0.09 27.48
C ASP A 304 10.77 0.28 26.00
N SER A 305 9.77 0.36 25.12
CA SER A 305 9.99 0.63 23.70
C SER A 305 10.65 1.99 23.52
N LYS A 306 11.75 2.03 22.77
CA LYS A 306 12.45 3.26 22.36
C LYS A 306 11.66 4.15 21.41
N TYR A 307 10.59 3.62 20.81
CA TYR A 307 9.76 4.33 19.84
C TYR A 307 8.69 5.17 20.53
N ILE A 308 8.44 6.37 20.00
CA ILE A 308 7.45 7.30 20.54
C ILE A 308 6.05 6.73 20.32
N PHE A 309 5.70 6.41 19.07
CA PHE A 309 4.34 6.03 18.68
C PHE A 309 4.08 4.51 18.74
N LEU A 310 3.25 4.10 19.69
CA LEU A 310 2.91 2.71 19.93
C LEU A 310 1.48 2.38 19.50
N ARG A 311 1.23 1.08 19.27
CA ARG A 311 -0.13 0.54 19.12
C ARG A 311 -0.90 0.69 20.43
N SER A 312 -2.22 0.84 20.33
CA SER A 312 -3.08 1.06 21.51
C SER A 312 -3.30 -0.19 22.36
N LYS A 313 -3.02 -1.38 21.80
CA LYS A 313 -3.22 -2.67 22.47
C LYS A 313 -1.89 -3.37 22.67
N SER A 314 -1.78 -4.13 23.76
CA SER A 314 -0.67 -5.05 24.00
C SER A 314 -0.58 -6.13 22.91
N PRO A 315 0.61 -6.58 22.50
CA PRO A 315 1.92 -6.01 22.87
C PRO A 315 2.11 -4.61 22.28
N TYR A 316 2.60 -3.66 23.09
CA TYR A 316 2.77 -2.24 22.75
C TYR A 316 3.93 -2.00 21.77
N LEU A 317 3.81 -2.59 20.59
CA LEU A 317 4.76 -2.52 19.50
C LEU A 317 4.63 -1.21 18.73
N PRO A 318 5.64 -0.84 17.91
CA PRO A 318 5.55 0.30 17.02
C PRO A 318 4.35 0.21 16.08
N MET A 319 3.79 1.36 15.74
CA MET A 319 2.67 1.47 14.82
C MET A 319 3.01 0.79 13.47
N THR A 320 2.02 0.13 12.86
CA THR A 320 2.19 -0.53 11.55
C THR A 320 1.90 0.42 10.40
N GLU A 321 2.40 0.09 9.20
CA GLU A 321 2.12 0.88 7.99
C GLU A 321 0.64 0.99 7.67
N GLY A 322 -0.04 -0.16 7.66
CA GLY A 322 -1.49 -0.18 7.49
C GLY A 322 -2.22 0.57 8.59
N GLY A 323 -1.76 0.47 9.85
CA GLY A 323 -2.37 1.18 10.98
C GLY A 323 -2.34 2.70 10.83
N LEU A 324 -1.20 3.28 10.45
CA LEU A 324 -1.10 4.72 10.22
C LEU A 324 -1.92 5.15 8.99
N HIS A 325 -1.95 4.37 7.92
CA HIS A 325 -2.79 4.71 6.77
C HIS A 325 -4.28 4.68 7.14
N VAL A 326 -4.74 3.64 7.85
CA VAL A 326 -6.13 3.54 8.32
C VAL A 326 -6.49 4.70 9.23
N LEU A 327 -5.60 5.04 10.16
CA LEU A 327 -5.73 6.20 11.04
C LEU A 327 -5.93 7.48 10.25
N ILE A 328 -5.03 7.80 9.32
CA ILE A 328 -5.13 9.04 8.56
C ILE A 328 -6.40 9.03 7.70
N SER A 329 -6.67 7.93 7.00
CA SER A 329 -7.91 7.78 6.21
C SER A 329 -9.15 8.03 7.06
N LYS A 330 -9.23 7.54 8.30
CA LYS A 330 -10.36 7.81 9.20
C LYS A 330 -10.58 9.31 9.43
N TYR A 331 -9.52 10.11 9.57
CA TYR A 331 -9.65 11.55 9.81
C TYR A 331 -9.99 12.33 8.54
N PHE A 332 -9.55 11.87 7.37
CA PHE A 332 -10.09 12.38 6.09
C PHE A 332 -11.61 12.26 6.02
N GLN A 333 -12.16 11.10 6.43
CA GLN A 333 -13.60 10.87 6.43
C GLN A 333 -14.34 11.77 7.44
N LYS A 334 -13.75 11.96 8.63
CA LYS A 334 -14.33 12.82 9.68
C LYS A 334 -14.31 14.30 9.32
N ALA A 335 -13.30 14.73 8.57
CA ALA A 335 -13.16 16.11 8.13
C ALA A 335 -14.19 16.52 7.07
N ASN A 336 -14.95 15.56 6.53
CA ASN A 336 -16.01 15.77 5.53
C ASN A 336 -15.55 16.57 4.29
N ILE A 337 -14.32 16.31 3.85
CA ILE A 337 -13.72 16.89 2.63
C ILE A 337 -13.99 15.98 1.43
N ASP A 338 -14.16 16.56 0.23
CA ASP A 338 -14.43 15.79 -1.00
C ASP A 338 -13.20 14.94 -1.39
N ASP A 339 -13.17 13.68 -1.01
CA ASP A 339 -12.08 12.75 -1.29
C ASP A 339 -12.35 11.83 -2.49
N SER A 340 -13.47 12.02 -3.20
CA SER A 340 -14.01 11.06 -4.20
C SER A 340 -13.03 10.68 -5.32
N LYS A 341 -12.19 11.64 -5.77
CA LYS A 341 -11.19 11.45 -6.83
C LYS A 341 -9.74 11.59 -6.34
N ARG A 342 -9.52 11.69 -5.03
CA ARG A 342 -8.23 12.05 -4.44
C ARG A 342 -7.63 10.89 -3.64
N LYS A 343 -6.30 10.81 -3.63
CA LYS A 343 -5.58 9.79 -2.85
C LYS A 343 -5.66 10.11 -1.36
N LEU A 344 -6.03 9.10 -0.58
CA LEU A 344 -6.07 9.18 0.88
C LEU A 344 -4.78 8.64 1.50
N GLY A 345 -4.33 9.27 2.59
CA GLY A 345 -3.30 8.73 3.46
C GLY A 345 -2.06 9.61 3.65
N PRO A 346 -1.01 9.08 4.29
CA PRO A 346 0.16 9.89 4.69
C PRO A 346 0.89 10.53 3.50
N HIS A 347 0.92 9.83 2.36
CA HIS A 347 1.64 10.32 1.19
C HIS A 347 0.93 11.49 0.52
N SER A 348 -0.42 11.53 0.56
CA SER A 348 -1.15 12.68 0.02
C SER A 348 -0.98 13.93 0.89
N LEU A 349 -0.92 13.79 2.22
CA LEU A 349 -0.59 14.91 3.12
C LEU A 349 0.82 15.48 2.84
N ARG A 350 1.82 14.61 2.69
CA ARG A 350 3.17 15.03 2.28
C ARG A 350 3.18 15.72 0.91
N HIS A 351 2.43 15.19 -0.05
CA HIS A 351 2.30 15.81 -1.37
C HIS A 351 1.65 17.20 -1.27
N SER A 352 0.65 17.32 -0.41
CA SER A 352 -0.07 18.57 -0.17
C SER A 352 0.85 19.62 0.45
N LEU A 353 1.67 19.26 1.44
CA LEU A 353 2.69 20.16 1.98
C LEU A 353 3.64 20.65 0.88
N ALA A 354 4.19 19.74 0.08
CA ALA A 354 5.11 20.09 -1.00
C ALA A 354 4.47 21.04 -2.03
N THR A 355 3.24 20.74 -2.45
CA THR A 355 2.50 21.56 -3.41
C THR A 355 2.14 22.94 -2.82
N ASN A 356 1.75 23.01 -1.55
CA ASN A 356 1.45 24.27 -0.88
C ASN A 356 2.72 25.13 -0.70
N LEU A 357 3.86 24.54 -0.36
CA LEU A 357 5.14 25.24 -0.32
C LEU A 357 5.53 25.80 -1.69
N LEU A 358 5.35 25.01 -2.75
CA LEU A 358 5.62 25.42 -4.13
C LEU A 358 4.69 26.58 -4.56
N ASN A 359 3.39 26.47 -4.27
CA ASN A 359 2.41 27.51 -4.58
C ASN A 359 2.69 28.82 -3.81
N ASN A 360 3.27 28.72 -2.62
CA ASN A 360 3.72 29.87 -1.83
C ASN A 360 5.10 30.41 -2.27
N GLY A 361 5.64 29.93 -3.40
CA GLY A 361 6.89 30.45 -3.98
C GLY A 361 8.18 29.85 -3.43
N THR A 362 8.10 28.79 -2.62
CA THR A 362 9.32 28.12 -2.12
C THR A 362 10.04 27.43 -3.27
N ALA A 363 11.35 27.65 -3.39
CA ALA A 363 12.17 27.05 -4.43
C ALA A 363 12.20 25.51 -4.31
N LEU A 364 12.12 24.80 -5.44
CA LEU A 364 12.12 23.34 -5.47
C LEU A 364 13.29 22.66 -4.76
N PRO A 365 14.55 23.15 -4.84
CA PRO A 365 15.66 22.56 -4.09
C PRO A 365 15.41 22.55 -2.59
N ILE A 366 14.87 23.66 -2.05
CA ILE A 366 14.54 23.78 -0.62
C ILE A 366 13.44 22.78 -0.24
N ILE A 367 12.42 22.61 -1.09
CA ILE A 367 11.35 21.62 -0.88
C ILE A 367 11.92 20.20 -0.91
N ALA A 368 12.81 19.90 -1.87
CA ALA A 368 13.45 18.60 -1.99
C ALA A 368 14.29 18.27 -0.75
N ASP A 369 15.07 19.23 -0.26
CA ASP A 369 15.89 19.08 0.95
C ASP A 369 15.03 18.89 2.19
N THR A 370 14.02 19.75 2.38
CA THR A 370 13.06 19.66 3.51
C THR A 370 12.37 18.30 3.55
N LEU A 371 12.04 17.74 2.40
CA LEU A 371 11.40 16.44 2.30
C LEU A 371 12.42 15.28 2.31
N GLY A 372 13.70 15.53 2.10
CA GLY A 372 14.74 14.50 1.95
C GLY A 372 14.51 13.66 0.69
N HIS A 373 14.41 14.32 -0.46
CA HIS A 373 14.36 13.70 -1.78
C HIS A 373 15.77 13.58 -2.36
N GLN A 374 16.15 12.38 -2.82
CA GLN A 374 17.45 12.15 -3.48
C GLN A 374 17.39 12.37 -4.99
N SER A 375 16.21 12.21 -5.62
CA SER A 375 16.06 12.31 -7.06
C SER A 375 15.22 13.54 -7.42
N SER A 376 15.73 14.34 -8.36
CA SER A 376 15.01 15.46 -8.98
C SER A 376 13.70 15.01 -9.61
N GLU A 377 13.60 13.77 -10.11
CA GLU A 377 12.39 13.21 -10.73
C GLU A 377 11.24 13.11 -9.72
N THR A 378 11.55 12.75 -8.46
CA THR A 378 10.53 12.71 -7.39
C THR A 378 10.03 14.10 -7.00
N THR A 379 10.87 15.12 -7.24
CA THR A 379 10.55 16.53 -7.03
C THR A 379 9.83 17.14 -8.23
N MET A 380 10.12 16.69 -9.45
CA MET A 380 9.42 17.12 -10.69
C MET A 380 7.95 16.73 -10.71
N LEU A 381 7.56 15.69 -9.96
CA LEU A 381 6.14 15.37 -9.75
C LEU A 381 5.33 16.54 -9.16
N TYR A 382 5.97 17.47 -8.44
CA TYR A 382 5.31 18.66 -7.90
C TYR A 382 5.05 19.73 -8.96
N LEU A 383 5.92 19.85 -9.96
CA LEU A 383 5.76 20.81 -11.06
C LEU A 383 4.51 20.53 -11.89
N HIS A 384 4.22 19.25 -12.16
CA HIS A 384 3.03 18.85 -12.92
C HIS A 384 1.70 19.30 -12.29
N ILE A 385 1.71 19.70 -11.01
CA ILE A 385 0.50 20.04 -10.25
C ILE A 385 0.31 21.55 -10.15
N SER A 386 1.40 22.33 -10.15
CA SER A 386 1.35 23.78 -9.98
C SER A 386 1.27 24.47 -11.34
N VAL A 387 0.04 24.69 -11.83
CA VAL A 387 -0.22 25.47 -13.06
C VAL A 387 0.47 26.85 -13.03
N PRO A 388 0.44 27.63 -11.93
CA PRO A 388 1.16 28.91 -11.87
C PRO A 388 2.67 28.76 -12.06
N THR A 389 3.26 27.67 -11.58
CA THR A 389 4.69 27.41 -11.77
C THR A 389 4.99 26.97 -13.20
N LEU A 390 4.13 26.14 -13.80
CA LEU A 390 4.26 25.73 -15.21
C LEU A 390 4.19 26.94 -16.15
N LEU A 391 3.35 27.93 -15.86
CA LEU A 391 3.27 29.20 -16.60
C LEU A 391 4.57 30.01 -16.55
N LYS A 392 5.44 29.83 -15.54
CA LYS A 392 6.77 30.46 -15.53
C LYS A 392 7.78 29.75 -16.42
N CYS A 393 7.49 28.51 -16.80
CA CYS A 393 8.34 27.68 -17.66
C CYS A 393 7.85 27.66 -19.11
N THR A 394 6.74 28.33 -19.44
CA THR A 394 6.30 28.44 -20.83
C THR A 394 7.22 29.38 -21.58
N LEU A 395 7.74 28.92 -22.71
CA LEU A 395 8.36 29.80 -23.69
C LEU A 395 7.27 30.70 -24.28
N ASP A 396 7.63 31.93 -24.62
CA ASP A 396 6.76 32.82 -25.39
C ASP A 396 6.33 32.10 -26.67
N VAL A 397 5.02 32.06 -26.92
CA VAL A 397 4.49 31.50 -28.16
C VAL A 397 4.91 32.49 -29.26
N PRO A 398 5.73 32.07 -30.24
CA PRO A 398 6.13 32.97 -31.31
C PRO A 398 4.88 33.44 -32.05
N SER A 399 4.81 34.74 -32.33
CA SER A 399 3.72 35.29 -33.13
C SER A 399 3.75 34.63 -34.51
N VAL A 400 2.75 33.80 -34.76
CA VAL A 400 2.59 33.16 -36.05
C VAL A 400 2.07 34.22 -37.03
N SER A 401 2.77 34.43 -38.15
CA SER A 401 2.31 35.37 -39.20
C SER A 401 0.88 35.04 -39.62
N ILE A 402 0.07 36.07 -39.90
CA ILE A 402 -1.27 35.91 -40.50
C ILE A 402 -1.22 35.03 -41.76
N ASP A 403 -0.08 35.05 -42.46
CA ASP A 403 0.18 34.27 -43.67
C ASP A 403 0.12 32.75 -43.44
N PHE A 404 0.40 32.28 -42.22
CA PHE A 404 0.28 30.87 -41.84
C PHE A 404 -1.19 30.43 -41.80
N TYR A 405 -2.08 31.29 -41.30
CA TYR A 405 -3.52 31.01 -41.21
C TYR A 405 -4.23 31.24 -42.55
N SER A 406 -3.65 32.03 -43.45
CA SER A 406 -4.17 32.30 -44.79
C SER A 406 -3.58 31.38 -45.87
N GLN A 407 -2.76 30.39 -45.50
CA GLN A 407 -2.32 29.33 -46.43
C GLN A 407 -3.55 28.53 -46.88
N LYS A 408 -4.17 28.95 -47.99
CA LYS A 408 -5.05 28.10 -48.78
C LYS A 408 -4.21 26.91 -49.20
N GLY A 409 -4.38 25.78 -48.51
CA GLY A 409 -3.53 24.60 -48.62
C GLY A 409 -3.12 24.31 -50.04
N LYS A 410 -1.87 24.65 -50.39
CA LYS A 410 -1.17 23.96 -51.46
C LYS A 410 -0.74 22.65 -50.84
N GLY A 411 -1.58 21.64 -51.03
CA GLY A 411 -1.27 20.26 -50.66
C GLY A 411 0.14 19.91 -51.12
N LEU A 412 0.87 19.25 -50.23
CA LEU A 412 2.16 18.58 -50.43
C LEU A 412 2.45 18.24 -51.90
N SER A 413 3.22 19.07 -52.59
CA SER A 413 3.74 18.78 -53.94
C SER A 413 5.08 18.03 -53.89
N TRP A 414 5.39 17.32 -52.80
CA TRP A 414 6.67 16.64 -52.58
C TRP A 414 6.56 15.11 -52.59
N ILE A 415 5.71 14.56 -53.45
CA ILE A 415 5.81 13.17 -53.89
C ILE A 415 5.70 13.18 -55.42
N ARG A 416 6.84 13.18 -56.09
CA ARG A 416 7.00 12.73 -57.47
C ARG A 416 8.11 11.69 -57.49
#